data_AF-A0A933UB64-F1
#
_entry.id   AF-A0A933UB64-F1
#
_cell.length_a   1.000
_cell.length_b   1.000
_cell.length_c   1.000
_cell.angle_alpha   90.00
_cell.angle_beta   90.00
_cell.angle_gamma   90.00
#
_symmetry.space_group_name_H-M   'P 1'
#
loop_
_entity.id
_entity.type
_entity.pdbx_description
1 polymer ?
#
loop_
_entity_poly.entity_id
_entity_poly.type
_entity_poly.pdbx_seq_one_letter_code
_entity_poly.pdbx_strand_id
1 'polypeptide(L)'
;MITQALNVNLTAELRRYVKEQVRAGRYQNENEVVRDAIRQMQEREIEQFERVFGDFPGAPQGEPTDEDHAAIKAAIQRHRSGKQTVPTA
;
A
#
# COMPACT_ATOMS: atom_id res chain seq x y z
N MET A 1 -12.76 13.51 -14.58
CA MET A 1 -12.15 13.03 -13.32
C MET A 1 -11.99 14.22 -12.39
N ILE A 2 -12.46 14.12 -11.15
CA ILE A 2 -12.30 15.19 -10.16
C ILE A 2 -10.86 15.10 -9.61
N THR A 3 -10.17 16.23 -9.51
CA THR A 3 -8.80 16.31 -8.96
C THR A 3 -8.78 17.17 -7.71
N GLN A 4 -8.10 16.72 -6.66
CA GLN A 4 -7.81 17.51 -5.46
C GLN A 4 -6.32 17.83 -5.42
N ALA A 5 -5.96 19.05 -4.99
CA ALA A 5 -4.57 19.46 -4.89
C ALA A 5 -3.92 18.83 -3.65
N LEU A 6 -2.69 18.32 -3.81
CA LEU A 6 -1.86 17.79 -2.73
C LEU A 6 -0.49 18.47 -2.82
N ASN A 7 -0.04 19.10 -1.74
CA ASN A 7 1.32 19.66 -1.65
C ASN A 7 2.26 18.58 -1.10
N VAL A 8 3.33 18.28 -1.83
CA VAL A 8 4.34 17.31 -1.43
C VAL A 8 5.73 17.90 -1.58
N ASN A 9 6.59 17.62 -0.60
CA ASN A 9 8.00 17.93 -0.68
C ASN A 9 8.75 16.74 -1.28
N LEU A 10 9.60 17.01 -2.27
CA LEU A 10 10.45 16.01 -2.91
C LEU A 10 11.92 16.30 -2.59
N THR A 11 12.73 15.25 -2.54
CA THR A 11 14.19 15.42 -2.53
C THR A 11 14.64 16.13 -3.82
N ALA A 12 15.81 16.76 -3.77
CA ALA A 12 16.37 17.46 -4.95
C ALA A 12 16.50 16.51 -6.16
N GLU A 13 16.86 15.26 -5.92
CA GLU A 13 17.00 14.22 -6.94
C GLU A 13 15.67 13.85 -7.59
N LEU A 14 14.63 13.60 -6.80
CA LEU A 14 13.28 13.30 -7.32
C LEU A 14 12.71 14.48 -8.10
N ARG A 15 12.93 15.71 -7.62
CA ARG A 15 12.52 16.91 -8.35
C ARG A 15 13.24 17.05 -9.69
N ARG A 16 14.54 16.72 -9.74
CA ARG A 16 15.31 16.72 -10.99
C ARG A 16 14.76 15.69 -11.97
N TYR A 17 14.53 14.46 -11.49
CA TYR A 17 13.92 13.39 -12.29
C TYR A 17 12.59 13.82 -12.89
N VAL A 18 11.66 14.34 -12.08
CA VAL A 18 10.34 14.80 -12.55
C VAL A 18 10.48 15.87 -13.64
N LYS A 19 11.39 16.83 -13.48
CA LYS A 19 11.65 17.85 -14.49
C LYS A 19 12.22 17.28 -15.79
N GLU A 20 13.09 16.27 -15.71
CA GLU A 20 13.63 15.59 -16.89
C GLU A 20 12.54 14.84 -17.65
N GLN A 21 11.59 14.20 -16.95
CA GLN A 21 10.44 13.54 -17.57
C GLN A 21 9.58 14.51 -18.40
N VAL A 22 9.32 15.70 -17.86
CA VAL A 22 8.57 16.75 -18.57
C VAL A 22 9.37 17.32 -19.73
N ARG A 23 10.66 17.63 -19.53
CA ARG A 23 11.56 18.14 -20.59
C ARG A 23 11.72 17.18 -21.76
N ALA A 24 11.71 15.88 -21.49
CA ALA A 24 11.74 14.84 -22.52
C ALA A 24 10.42 14.71 -23.31
N GLY A 25 9.38 15.46 -22.94
CA GLY A 25 8.07 15.42 -23.58
C GLY A 25 7.23 14.20 -23.22
N ARG A 26 7.66 13.38 -22.25
CA ARG A 26 6.90 12.18 -21.82
C ARG A 26 5.64 12.55 -21.03
N TYR A 27 5.64 13.71 -20.38
CA TYR A 27 4.52 14.23 -19.61
C TYR A 27 4.38 15.73 -19.83
N GLN A 28 3.17 16.26 -19.70
CA GLN A 28 2.90 17.69 -19.92
C GLN A 28 3.26 18.55 -18.72
N ASN A 29 3.25 17.98 -17.51
CA ASN A 29 3.50 18.70 -16.25
C ASN A 29 3.99 17.75 -15.15
N GLU A 30 4.52 18.31 -14.07
CA GLU A 30 5.04 17.54 -12.93
C GLU A 30 3.96 16.72 -12.23
N ASN A 31 2.73 17.22 -12.15
CA ASN A 31 1.61 16.52 -11.49
C ASN A 31 1.19 15.26 -12.25
N GLU A 32 1.40 15.19 -13.57
CA GLU A 32 1.20 13.95 -14.33
C GLU A 32 2.23 12.91 -13.98
N VAL A 33 3.51 13.30 -13.89
CA VAL A 33 4.59 12.39 -13.51
C VAL A 33 4.33 11.79 -12.12
N VAL A 34 3.93 12.63 -11.15
CA VAL A 34 3.65 12.18 -9.78
C VAL A 34 2.44 11.27 -9.73
N ARG A 35 1.34 11.61 -10.42
CA ARG A 35 0.15 10.75 -10.48
C ARG A 35 0.46 9.39 -11.11
N ASP A 36 1.24 9.38 -12.18
CA ASP A 36 1.59 8.14 -12.86
C ASP A 36 2.50 7.26 -11.99
N ALA A 37 3.49 7.85 -11.32
CA ALA A 37 4.34 7.15 -10.37
C ALA A 37 3.54 6.50 -9.23
N ILE A 38 2.54 7.20 -8.70
CA ILE A 38 1.65 6.66 -7.65
C ILE A 38 0.77 5.54 -8.18
N ARG A 39 0.21 5.65 -9.40
CA ARG A 39 -0.57 4.56 -10.01
C ARG A 39 0.26 3.31 -10.19
N GLN A 40 1.46 3.45 -10.75
CA GLN A 40 2.37 2.32 -10.92
C GLN A 40 2.79 1.71 -9.57
N MET A 41 2.90 2.53 -8.51
CA MET A 41 3.16 2.03 -7.16
C MET A 41 1.98 1.20 -6.64
N GLN A 42 0.75 1.71 -6.79
CA GLN A 42 -0.47 1.02 -6.40
C GLN A 42 -0.66 -0.30 -7.17
N GLU A 43 -0.43 -0.30 -8.48
CA GLU A 43 -0.50 -1.50 -9.31
C GLU A 43 0.49 -2.56 -8.82
N ARG A 44 1.74 -2.18 -8.55
CA ARG A 44 2.75 -3.09 -7.99
C ARG A 44 2.36 -3.64 -6.62
N GLU A 45 1.73 -2.84 -5.76
CA GLU A 45 1.23 -3.31 -4.46
C GLU A 45 0.11 -4.34 -4.63
N ILE A 46 -0.82 -4.10 -5.55
CA ILE A 46 -1.90 -5.03 -5.88
C ILE A 46 -1.33 -6.33 -6.46
N GLU A 47 -0.44 -6.25 -7.45
CA GLU A 47 0.20 -7.41 -8.06
C GLU A 47 0.99 -8.24 -7.03
N GLN A 48 1.67 -7.57 -6.09
CA GLN A 48 2.39 -8.26 -5.01
C GLN A 48 1.41 -8.95 -4.07
N PHE A 49 0.30 -8.31 -3.72
CA PHE A 49 -0.74 -8.91 -2.91
C PHE A 49 -1.34 -10.14 -3.60
N GLU A 50 -1.76 -10.01 -4.86
CA GLU A 50 -2.32 -11.11 -5.64
C GLU A 50 -1.33 -12.26 -5.82
N ARG A 51 -0.04 -11.98 -6.02
CA ARG A 51 0.99 -13.03 -6.11
C ARG A 51 1.11 -13.85 -4.82
N VAL A 52 1.01 -13.20 -3.67
CA VAL A 52 1.21 -13.87 -2.37
C VAL A 52 -0.08 -14.50 -1.85
N PHE A 53 -1.22 -13.85 -2.08
CA PHE A 53 -2.50 -14.19 -1.46
C PHE A 53 -3.62 -14.54 -2.44
N GLY A 54 -3.44 -14.31 -3.75
CA GLY A 54 -4.47 -14.53 -4.76
C GLY A 54 -4.93 -15.99 -4.86
N ASP A 55 -4.03 -16.94 -4.58
CA ASP A 55 -4.32 -18.37 -4.56
C ASP A 55 -4.41 -18.96 -3.14
N PHE A 56 -4.61 -18.13 -2.10
CA PHE A 56 -4.69 -18.65 -0.73
C PHE A 56 -5.91 -19.59 -0.59
N PRO A 57 -5.72 -20.91 -0.40
CA PRO A 57 -6.82 -21.85 -0.46
C PRO A 57 -7.82 -21.60 0.68
N GLY A 58 -9.07 -21.30 0.33
CA GLY A 58 -10.14 -21.04 1.30
C GLY A 58 -10.20 -19.61 1.84
N ALA A 59 -9.45 -18.65 1.27
CA ALA A 59 -9.64 -17.24 1.59
C ALA A 59 -11.02 -16.74 1.10
N PRO A 60 -11.80 -16.06 1.94
CA PRO A 60 -12.99 -15.33 1.48
C PRO A 60 -12.61 -14.26 0.46
N GLN A 61 -13.40 -14.11 -0.60
CA GLN A 61 -13.20 -13.08 -1.61
C GLN A 61 -13.87 -11.76 -1.16
N GLY A 62 -13.10 -10.68 -1.03
CA GLY A 62 -13.60 -9.34 -0.66
C GLY A 62 -12.84 -8.71 0.51
N GLU A 63 -13.28 -7.53 0.95
CA GLU A 63 -12.79 -6.97 2.22
C GLU A 63 -13.29 -7.82 3.39
N PRO A 64 -12.51 -7.99 4.47
CA PRO A 64 -12.96 -8.75 5.62
C PRO A 64 -14.18 -8.11 6.26
N THR A 65 -15.15 -8.94 6.62
CA THR A 65 -16.36 -8.48 7.32
C THR A 65 -16.03 -8.01 8.73
N ASP A 66 -16.96 -7.28 9.37
CA ASP A 66 -16.80 -6.91 10.78
C ASP A 66 -16.65 -8.14 11.70
N GLU A 67 -17.26 -9.27 11.33
CA GLU A 67 -17.10 -10.55 12.02
C GLU A 67 -15.69 -11.12 11.85
N ASP A 68 -15.12 -11.06 10.65
CA ASP A 68 -13.74 -11.44 10.38
C ASP A 68 -12.76 -10.58 11.20
N HIS A 69 -12.99 -9.27 11.24
CA HIS A 69 -12.20 -8.34 12.07
C HIS A 69 -12.25 -8.70 13.55
N ALA A 70 -13.44 -9.04 14.08
CA ALA A 70 -13.61 -9.46 15.46
C ALA A 70 -12.86 -10.78 15.73
N ALA A 71 -12.95 -11.75 14.82
CA ALA A 71 -12.28 -13.04 14.93
C ALA A 71 -10.75 -12.91 14.91
N ILE A 72 -10.20 -12.11 14.00
CA ILE A 72 -8.76 -11.81 13.90
C ILE A 72 -8.27 -11.15 15.20
N LYS A 73 -9.00 -10.14 15.70
CA LYS A 73 -8.66 -9.46 16.95
C LYS A 73 -8.64 -10.41 18.15
N ALA A 74 -9.63 -11.30 18.27
CA ALA A 74 -9.70 -12.30 19.32
C ALA A 74 -8.56 -13.34 19.22
N ALA A 75 -8.16 -13.72 18.02
CA ALA A 75 -7.02 -14.62 17.79
C ALA A 75 -5.69 -13.98 18.23
N ILE A 76 -5.45 -12.71 17.85
CA ILE A 76 -4.25 -11.96 18.27
C ILE A 76 -4.18 -11.85 19.79
N GLN A 77 -5.31 -11.55 20.45
CA GLN A 77 -5.35 -11.40 21.91
C GLN A 77 -5.03 -12.72 22.64
N ARG A 78 -5.60 -13.84 22.18
CA ARG A 78 -5.28 -15.19 22.70
C ARG A 78 -3.80 -15.53 22.54
N HIS A 79 -3.21 -15.18 21.41
CA HIS A 79 -1.80 -15.48 21.16
C HIS A 79 -0.85 -14.58 21.97
N ARG A 80 -1.24 -13.32 22.26
CA ARG A 80 -0.48 -12.41 23.13
C ARG A 80 -0.53 -12.83 24.60
N SER A 81 -1.69 -13.25 25.11
CA SER A 81 -1.80 -13.72 26.49
C SER A 81 -1.04 -15.04 26.73
N GLY A 82 -1.02 -15.94 25.75
CA GLY A 82 -0.24 -17.19 25.83
C GLY A 82 1.29 -16.99 25.80
N LYS A 83 1.78 -15.86 25.26
CA LYS A 83 3.22 -15.49 25.31
C LYS A 83 3.61 -14.79 26.62
N GLN A 84 2.65 -14.26 27.38
CA GLN A 84 2.90 -13.58 28.67
C GLN A 84 3.03 -14.54 29.87
N THR A 85 2.75 -15.84 29.70
CA THR A 85 2.75 -16.82 30.81
C THR A 85 4.02 -17.66 30.94
N VAL A 86 5.06 -17.43 30.13
CA VAL A 86 6.39 -18.00 30.39
C VAL A 86 7.17 -17.05 31.30
N PRO A 87 7.37 -17.38 32.60
CA PRO A 87 8.21 -16.59 33.47
C PRO A 87 9.67 -16.84 33.10
N THR A 88 10.40 -15.77 32.80
CA THR A 88 11.87 -15.79 32.83
C THR A 88 12.30 -16.09 34.25
N ALA A 89 12.91 -17.27 34.44
CA ALA A 89 13.54 -17.68 35.69
C ALA A 89 14.81 -16.88 35.97
#